data_AF-A0A1D2QSF7-F1
#
_entry.id   AF-A0A1D2QSF7-F1
#
_cell.length_a   1.000
_cell.length_b   1.000
_cell.length_c   1.000
_cell.angle_alpha   90.00
_cell.angle_beta   90.00
_cell.angle_gamma   90.00
#
_symmetry.space_group_name_H-M   'P 1'
#
loop_
_entity.id
_entity.type
_entity.pdbx_description
1 polymer ?
#
loop_
_entity_poly.entity_id
_entity_poly.type
_entity_poly.pdbx_seq_one_letter_code
_entity_poly.pdbx_strand_id
1 'polypeptide(L)'
;MTTSTPLNQKTNAIAFVNTATTPGVLNGPLNIHHDRSRRDLRIVELHWGRSEKNKLAVNSKIVAYGSLNTGSETQPHYVYQQPLLHIFTNTPIPSGASHLLVWVTDAKETQHLYASRPLKSNEHLLPPSASALE
;
A
#
# COMPACT_ATOMS: atom_id res chain seq x y z
N MET A 1 -3.50 24.34 19.44
CA MET A 1 -2.69 23.14 19.75
C MET A 1 -3.24 21.99 18.91
N THR A 2 -2.58 21.60 17.82
CA THR A 2 -3.02 20.49 16.97
C THR A 2 -2.46 19.18 17.52
N THR A 3 -3.31 18.41 18.19
CA THR A 3 -3.00 17.05 18.64
C THR A 3 -2.80 16.16 17.42
N SER A 4 -1.55 15.81 17.12
CA SER A 4 -1.23 14.80 16.12
C SER A 4 -1.72 13.45 16.63
N THR A 5 -2.85 12.97 16.10
CA THR A 5 -3.39 11.65 16.44
C THR A 5 -2.34 10.58 16.11
N PRO A 6 -1.99 9.69 17.05
CA PRO A 6 -1.06 8.60 16.77
C PRO A 6 -1.57 7.78 15.58
N LEU A 7 -0.67 7.48 14.66
CA LEU A 7 -0.96 6.70 13.47
C LEU A 7 -1.22 5.24 13.89
N ASN A 8 -2.47 4.93 14.29
CA ASN A 8 -2.86 3.56 14.56
C ASN A 8 -2.72 2.76 13.25
N GLN A 9 -1.91 1.69 13.29
CA GLN A 9 -1.78 0.77 12.18
C GLN A 9 -3.17 0.27 11.78
N LYS A 10 -3.65 0.63 10.59
CA LYS A 10 -4.94 0.18 10.09
C LYS A 10 -4.70 -1.14 9.37
N THR A 11 -5.00 -2.25 10.03
CA THR A 11 -4.84 -3.63 9.53
C THR A 11 -5.55 -3.88 8.19
N ASN A 12 -6.56 -3.06 7.84
CA ASN A 12 -7.32 -3.15 6.58
C ASN A 12 -7.09 -1.98 5.61
N ALA A 13 -5.98 -1.25 5.74
CA ALA A 13 -5.67 -0.14 4.84
C ALA A 13 -5.22 -0.59 3.43
N ILE A 14 -4.91 -1.87 3.22
CA ILE A 14 -4.44 -2.41 1.93
C ILE A 14 -5.47 -3.40 1.36
N ALA A 15 -6.24 -2.96 0.37
CA ALA A 15 -7.19 -3.78 -0.37
C ALA A 15 -6.64 -4.11 -1.77
N PHE A 16 -6.08 -5.29 -1.91
CA PHE A 16 -5.49 -5.83 -3.13
C PHE A 16 -6.20 -7.12 -3.57
N VAL A 17 -6.44 -7.22 -4.87
CA VAL A 17 -6.98 -8.42 -5.53
C VAL A 17 -5.93 -8.92 -6.51
N ASN A 18 -5.31 -10.06 -6.22
CA ASN A 18 -4.35 -10.67 -7.15
C ASN A 18 -5.11 -11.45 -8.23
N THR A 19 -4.96 -11.03 -9.47
CA THR A 19 -5.53 -11.69 -10.65
C THR A 19 -4.49 -12.51 -11.42
N ALA A 20 -3.25 -12.60 -10.92
CA ALA A 20 -2.22 -13.40 -11.54
C ALA A 20 -2.55 -14.89 -11.47
N THR A 21 -2.44 -15.57 -12.61
CA THR A 21 -2.53 -17.04 -12.71
C THR A 21 -1.18 -17.71 -12.46
N THR A 22 -0.08 -16.95 -12.57
CA THR A 22 1.29 -17.43 -12.36
C THR A 22 1.71 -17.27 -10.89
N PRO A 23 2.17 -18.35 -10.23
CA PRO A 23 2.72 -18.27 -8.88
C PRO A 23 3.89 -17.28 -8.80
N GLY A 24 3.98 -16.54 -7.69
CA GLY A 24 5.08 -15.61 -7.46
C GLY A 24 4.99 -14.30 -8.25
N VAL A 25 3.87 -14.04 -8.92
CA VAL A 25 3.61 -12.79 -9.66
C VAL A 25 2.39 -12.10 -9.08
N LEU A 26 2.42 -10.77 -9.04
CA LEU A 26 1.27 -9.93 -8.75
C LEU A 26 0.70 -9.32 -10.03
N ASN A 27 -0.61 -9.37 -10.16
CA ASN A 27 -1.36 -8.67 -11.19
C ASN A 27 -2.66 -8.13 -10.58
N GLY A 28 -3.09 -6.94 -10.99
CA GLY A 28 -4.36 -6.37 -10.56
C GLY A 28 -4.24 -5.18 -9.59
N PRO A 29 -5.41 -4.63 -9.19
CA PRO A 29 -5.49 -3.37 -8.47
C PRO A 29 -5.22 -3.52 -6.97
N LEU A 30 -4.33 -2.70 -6.44
CA LEU A 30 -4.06 -2.48 -5.03
C LEU A 30 -4.55 -1.08 -4.62
N ASN A 31 -5.49 -1.03 -3.70
CA ASN A 31 -6.04 0.18 -3.12
C ASN A 31 -5.45 0.40 -1.72
N ILE A 32 -4.87 1.58 -1.51
CA ILE A 32 -4.37 2.01 -0.21
C ILE A 32 -5.36 3.04 0.35
N HIS A 33 -6.13 2.60 1.33
CA HIS A 33 -7.02 3.45 2.10
C HIS A 33 -6.23 4.12 3.20
N HIS A 34 -6.28 5.44 3.26
CA HIS A 34 -5.79 6.18 4.42
C HIS A 34 -6.91 7.09 4.94
N ASP A 35 -6.67 7.84 6.01
CA ASP A 35 -7.73 8.66 6.61
C ASP A 35 -7.78 10.05 5.97
N ARG A 36 -8.95 10.49 5.48
CA ARG A 36 -9.11 11.81 4.82
C ARG A 36 -8.78 12.98 5.74
N SER A 37 -8.83 12.77 7.05
CA SER A 37 -8.48 13.79 8.05
C SER A 37 -6.97 14.02 8.15
N ARG A 38 -6.13 13.12 7.63
CA ARG A 38 -4.67 13.16 7.74
C ARG A 38 -4.04 14.04 6.65
N ARG A 39 -4.26 15.35 6.79
CA ARG A 39 -3.67 16.41 5.95
C ARG A 39 -2.16 16.58 6.14
N ASP A 40 -1.63 15.99 7.20
CA ASP A 40 -0.22 15.96 7.55
C ASP A 40 0.58 14.98 6.67
N LEU A 41 -0.04 14.04 5.97
CA LEU A 41 0.69 13.10 5.12
C LEU A 41 1.19 13.77 3.84
N ARG A 42 2.47 13.57 3.55
CA ARG A 42 3.17 14.14 2.39
C ARG A 42 3.52 13.10 1.34
N ILE A 43 3.91 11.91 1.80
CA ILE A 43 4.36 10.82 0.94
C ILE A 43 3.73 9.52 1.44
N VAL A 44 3.27 8.68 0.52
CA VAL A 44 2.85 7.30 0.75
C VAL A 44 3.71 6.41 -0.14
N GLU A 45 4.48 5.52 0.47
CA GLU A 45 5.38 4.59 -0.21
C GLU A 45 4.91 3.15 -0.04
N LEU A 46 4.91 2.41 -1.13
CA LEU A 46 4.67 0.97 -1.15
C LEU A 46 6.01 0.24 -1.22
N HIS A 47 6.20 -0.73 -0.34
CA HIS A 47 7.43 -1.52 -0.25
C HIS A 47 7.17 -3.02 -0.15
N TRP A 48 8.11 -3.82 -0.63
CA TRP A 48 8.27 -5.22 -0.27
C TRP A 48 8.81 -5.34 1.15
N GLY A 49 8.16 -6.18 1.96
CA GLY A 49 8.56 -6.51 3.33
C GLY A 49 9.07 -7.94 3.46
N ARG A 50 10.13 -8.12 4.24
CA ARG A 50 10.59 -9.44 4.70
C ARG A 50 9.69 -10.00 5.82
N SER A 51 9.05 -9.09 6.55
CA SER A 51 8.05 -9.36 7.58
C SER A 51 7.02 -8.23 7.61
N GLU A 52 6.02 -8.34 8.48
CA GLU A 52 4.99 -7.31 8.71
C GLU A 52 5.53 -5.92 9.05
N LYS A 53 6.78 -5.82 9.54
CA LYS A 53 7.37 -4.56 10.02
C LYS A 53 8.64 -4.16 9.30
N ASN A 54 9.32 -5.11 8.67
CA ASN A 54 10.65 -4.88 8.10
C ASN A 54 10.59 -4.88 6.57
N LYS A 55 11.04 -3.78 5.96
CA LYS A 55 11.29 -3.69 4.52
C LYS A 55 12.34 -4.73 4.11
N LEU A 56 12.33 -5.13 2.84
CA LEU A 56 13.52 -5.78 2.27
C LEU A 56 14.72 -4.82 2.34
N ALA A 57 15.93 -5.36 2.53
CA ALA A 57 17.14 -4.56 2.61
C ALA A 57 17.52 -3.93 1.26
N VAL A 58 17.24 -4.64 0.16
CA VAL A 58 17.59 -4.23 -1.20
C VAL A 58 16.34 -4.22 -2.06
N ASN A 59 16.20 -3.19 -2.91
CA ASN A 59 15.11 -3.05 -3.87
C ASN A 59 13.70 -3.20 -3.26
N SER A 60 13.52 -2.74 -2.02
CA SER A 60 12.23 -2.86 -1.34
C SER A 60 11.18 -1.92 -1.89
N LYS A 61 11.55 -0.74 -2.39
CA LYS A 61 10.59 0.26 -2.84
C LYS A 61 9.93 -0.16 -4.17
N ILE A 62 8.60 -0.18 -4.18
CA ILE A 62 7.78 -0.46 -5.37
C ILE A 62 7.39 0.86 -6.03
N VAL A 63 6.74 1.74 -5.26
CA VAL A 63 6.24 3.04 -5.75
C VAL A 63 6.16 4.03 -4.60
N ALA A 64 6.24 5.32 -4.90
CA ALA A 64 5.94 6.40 -3.97
C ALA A 64 4.95 7.38 -4.60
N TYR A 65 3.97 7.79 -3.82
CA TYR A 65 2.98 8.81 -4.12
C TYR A 65 3.25 10.00 -3.22
N GLY A 66 3.45 11.20 -3.75
CA GLY A 66 3.74 12.35 -2.91
C GLY A 66 3.47 13.68 -3.60
N SER A 67 3.45 14.74 -2.80
CA SER A 67 3.42 16.12 -3.28
C SER A 67 4.85 16.62 -3.41
N LEU A 68 5.33 16.87 -4.63
CA LEU A 68 6.59 17.58 -4.84
C LEU A 68 6.38 19.07 -4.53
N ASN A 69 7.12 19.60 -3.56
CA ASN A 69 7.19 21.04 -3.30
C ASN A 69 8.08 21.68 -4.38
N THR A 70 7.49 22.12 -5.49
CA THR A 70 8.16 23.03 -6.44
C THR A 70 7.73 24.46 -6.16
N GLY A 71 8.28 25.03 -5.09
CA GLY A 71 8.60 26.46 -4.97
C GLY A 71 7.52 27.56 -4.96
N SER A 72 6.27 27.37 -5.40
CA SER A 72 5.33 28.51 -5.41
C SER A 72 3.83 28.20 -5.24
N GLU A 73 3.38 26.96 -5.39
CA GLU A 73 2.00 26.61 -5.02
C GLU A 73 1.94 25.12 -4.67
N THR A 74 1.87 24.81 -3.38
CA THR A 74 1.78 23.44 -2.89
C THR A 74 0.35 22.95 -3.06
N GLN A 75 -0.03 22.46 -4.24
CA GLN A 75 -1.25 21.67 -4.36
C GLN A 75 -0.93 20.20 -4.05
N PRO A 76 -1.45 19.64 -2.94
CA PRO A 76 -1.20 18.26 -2.58
C PRO A 76 -2.13 17.34 -3.36
N HIS A 77 -1.96 17.25 -4.67
CA HIS A 77 -3.04 16.69 -5.49
C HIS A 77 -3.19 15.17 -5.37
N TYR A 78 -2.13 14.42 -5.06
CA TYR A 78 -2.17 12.96 -5.14
C TYR A 78 -2.44 12.25 -3.81
N VAL A 79 -1.92 12.74 -2.69
CA VAL A 79 -2.14 12.08 -1.38
C VAL A 79 -3.60 12.22 -0.93
N TYR A 80 -4.31 13.29 -1.31
CA TYR A 80 -5.68 13.53 -0.86
C TYR A 80 -6.74 12.76 -1.65
N GLN A 81 -6.38 12.19 -2.81
CA GLN A 81 -7.26 11.36 -3.61
C GLN A 81 -7.27 9.94 -3.04
N GLN A 82 -8.33 9.63 -2.29
CA GLN A 82 -8.55 8.31 -1.71
C GLN A 82 -9.61 7.53 -2.47
N PRO A 83 -9.41 6.21 -2.66
CA PRO A 83 -8.20 5.45 -2.32
C PRO A 83 -7.04 5.69 -3.29
N LEU A 84 -5.79 5.54 -2.82
CA LEU A 84 -4.64 5.53 -3.72
C LEU A 84 -4.61 4.20 -4.47
N LEU A 85 -4.68 4.25 -5.80
CA LEU A 85 -4.66 3.08 -6.66
C LEU A 85 -3.26 2.82 -7.22
N HIS A 86 -2.74 1.62 -6.97
CA HIS A 86 -1.61 1.05 -7.68
C HIS A 86 -2.08 -0.15 -8.50
N ILE A 87 -1.60 -0.30 -9.73
CA ILE A 87 -1.91 -1.47 -10.56
C ILE A 87 -0.62 -2.25 -10.76
N PHE A 88 -0.58 -3.45 -10.19
CA PHE A 88 0.49 -4.40 -10.52
C PHE A 88 0.23 -4.97 -11.91
N THR A 89 1.26 -5.03 -12.73
CA THR A 89 1.19 -5.60 -14.08
C THR A 89 2.33 -6.58 -14.24
N ASN A 90 2.03 -7.87 -14.21
CA ASN A 90 3.00 -8.97 -14.29
C ASN A 90 4.25 -8.74 -13.40
N THR A 91 4.03 -8.31 -12.14
CA THR A 91 5.10 -7.87 -11.25
C THR A 91 5.64 -9.05 -10.44
N PRO A 92 6.90 -9.47 -10.63
CA PRO A 92 7.47 -10.59 -9.87
C PRO A 92 7.67 -10.21 -8.40
N ILE A 93 7.32 -11.13 -7.51
CA ILE A 93 7.59 -11.01 -6.07
C ILE A 93 9.09 -11.31 -5.87
N PRO A 94 9.88 -10.36 -5.33
CA PRO A 94 11.30 -10.59 -5.12
C PRO A 94 11.55 -11.63 -4.02
N SER A 95 12.69 -12.32 -4.12
CA SER A 95 13.07 -13.33 -3.13
C SER A 95 13.12 -12.75 -1.71
N GLY A 96 12.54 -13.48 -0.76
CA GLY A 96 12.45 -13.07 0.64
C GLY A 96 11.34 -12.07 0.95
N ALA A 97 10.59 -11.58 -0.04
CA ALA A 97 9.39 -10.79 0.23
C ALA A 97 8.23 -11.69 0.67
N SER A 98 7.63 -11.33 1.79
CA SER A 98 6.46 -12.02 2.36
C SER A 98 5.30 -11.05 2.64
N HIS A 99 5.55 -9.74 2.58
CA HIS A 99 4.55 -8.71 2.88
C HIS A 99 4.61 -7.56 1.87
N LEU A 100 3.48 -6.88 1.69
CA LEU A 100 3.40 -5.52 1.18
C LEU A 100 3.32 -4.57 2.37
N LEU A 101 4.16 -3.54 2.39
CA LEU A 101 4.23 -2.55 3.44
C LEU A 101 3.89 -1.18 2.86
N VAL A 102 3.01 -0.47 3.53
CA VAL A 102 2.74 0.94 3.24
C VAL A 102 3.41 1.77 4.32
N TRP A 103 4.32 2.63 3.88
CA TRP A 103 4.97 3.60 4.74
C TRP A 103 4.48 4.99 4.36
N VAL A 104 4.28 5.84 5.37
CA VAL A 104 3.86 7.22 5.14
C VAL A 104 4.89 8.16 5.76
N THR A 105 5.13 9.28 5.09
CA THR A 105 5.95 10.38 5.60
C THR A 105 5.02 11.55 5.92
N ASP A 106 5.07 12.04 7.15
CA ASP A 106 4.27 13.18 7.57
C ASP A 106 4.96 14.53 7.29
N ALA A 107 4.32 15.64 7.67
CA ALA A 107 4.81 16.99 7.46
C ALA A 107 6.10 17.32 8.22
N LYS A 108 6.45 16.55 9.25
CA LYS A 108 7.73 16.63 9.98
C LYS A 108 8.80 15.73 9.38
N GLU A 109 8.57 15.21 8.16
CA GLU A 109 9.50 14.33 7.45
C GLU A 109 9.80 13.01 8.21
N THR A 110 8.92 12.62 9.13
CA THR A 110 9.08 11.35 9.87
C THR A 110 8.36 10.23 9.13
N GLN A 111 9.04 9.10 8.96
CA GLN A 111 8.48 7.94 8.29
C GLN A 111 7.85 6.98 9.30
N HIS A 112 6.65 6.51 8.99
CA HIS A 112 5.90 5.58 9.83
C HIS A 112 5.35 4.43 9.00
N LEU A 113 5.42 3.21 9.55
CA LEU A 113 4.71 2.07 8.99
C LEU A 113 3.21 2.25 9.22
N TYR A 114 2.48 2.42 8.13
CA TYR A 114 1.04 2.67 8.16
C TYR A 114 0.22 1.38 8.14
N ALA A 115 0.61 0.47 7.26
CA ALA A 115 -0.09 -0.78 7.05
C ALA A 115 0.85 -1.87 6.53
N SER A 116 0.49 -3.11 6.81
CA SER A 116 1.15 -4.28 6.27
C SER A 116 0.11 -5.29 5.83
N ARG A 117 0.41 -6.01 4.75
CA ARG A 117 -0.43 -7.09 4.24
C ARG A 117 0.44 -8.28 3.88
N PRO A 118 0.13 -9.50 4.37
CA PRO A 118 0.83 -10.70 3.94
C PRO A 118 0.56 -10.97 2.45
N LEU A 119 1.62 -11.34 1.72
CA LEU A 119 1.53 -11.89 0.39
C LEU A 119 1.15 -13.36 0.53
N LYS A 120 -0.14 -13.68 0.47
CA LYS A 120 -0.58 -15.07 0.40
C LYS A 120 -0.17 -15.61 -0.97
N SER A 121 0.76 -16.55 -1.01
CA SER A 121 1.23 -17.17 -2.27
C SER A 121 0.11 -17.90 -3.04
N ASN A 122 -1.04 -18.20 -2.41
CA ASN A 122 -2.13 -19.02 -2.96
C ASN A 122 -3.54 -18.45 -2.69
N GLU A 123 -3.84 -17.17 -2.93
CA GLU A 123 -5.26 -16.78 -3.09
C GLU A 123 -5.73 -17.09 -4.51
N HIS A 124 -5.98 -18.38 -4.76
CA HIS A 124 -6.92 -18.81 -5.77
C HIS A 124 -8.29 -18.27 -5.33
N LEU A 125 -8.75 -17.19 -5.97
CA LEU A 125 -10.14 -16.79 -5.87
C LEU A 125 -10.97 -17.99 -6.36
N LEU A 126 -11.55 -18.74 -5.43
CA LEU A 126 -12.70 -19.56 -5.80
C LEU A 126 -13.69 -18.62 -6.50
N PRO A 127 -14.20 -18.96 -7.70
CA PRO A 127 -15.37 -18.26 -8.20
C PRO A 127 -16.45 -18.34 -7.10
N PRO A 128 -17.29 -17.30 -6.92
CA PRO A 128 -18.39 -17.39 -5.97
C PRO A 128 -19.14 -18.69 -6.26
N SER A 129 -19.21 -19.58 -5.26
CA SER A 129 -19.86 -20.86 -5.40
C SER A 129 -21.21 -20.67 -6.08
N ALA A 130 -21.36 -21.28 -7.26
CA ALA A 130 -22.65 -21.54 -7.85
C ALA A 130 -23.37 -22.54 -6.93
N SER A 131 -23.95 -22.03 -5.86
CA SER A 131 -24.88 -22.74 -4.99
C SER A 131 -26.15 -21.91 -4.89
N ALA A 132 -26.91 -21.94 -5.98
CA ALA A 132 -28.34 -21.63 -6.00
C ALA A 132 -28.91 -22.20 -7.31
N LEU A 133 -28.90 -23.54 -7.41
CA LEU A 133 -29.68 -24.26 -8.39
C LEU A 133 -30.16 -25.54 -7.73
N GLU A 134 -31.08 -25.36 -6.78
CA GLU A 134 -32.11 -26.31 -6.35
C GLU A 134 -33.36 -25.52 -5.98
#